data_AF-A0A7G5LN27-F1
#
_entry.id   AF-A0A7G5LN27-F1
#
_cell.length_a   1.000
_cell.length_b   1.000
_cell.length_c   1.000
_cell.angle_alpha   90.00
_cell.angle_beta   90.00
_cell.angle_gamma   90.00
#
_symmetry.space_group_name_H-M   'P 1'
#
loop_
_entity.id
_entity.type
_entity.pdbx_description
1 polymer ?
#
loop_
_entity_poly.entity_id
_entity_poly.type
_entity_poly.pdbx_seq_one_letter_code
_entity_poly.pdbx_strand_id
1 'polypeptide(L)'
;MRHIMTPLIAALLVSPALGDALQDQRAPDYSGPMLVDYRPVMCVRAPCPPGVYVIEGDGFTTRARTVIIEDAGAINQYSGQYLEVEDISGSIWLGADAIGTPLPLDVVYIAITPEPAPTP
;
A
#
# COMPACT_ATOMS: atom_id res chain seq x y z
N MET A 1 -26.58 41.72 35.17
CA MET A 1 -25.77 40.51 35.34
C MET A 1 -25.33 40.06 33.96
N ARG A 2 -24.06 40.30 33.62
CA ARG A 2 -23.46 39.99 32.31
C ARG A 2 -22.84 38.60 32.41
N HIS A 3 -23.36 37.64 31.65
CA HIS A 3 -22.77 36.32 31.53
C HIS A 3 -22.59 35.96 30.06
N ILE A 4 -21.32 35.65 29.75
CA ILE A 4 -20.85 34.66 28.78
C ILE A 4 -20.90 35.08 27.31
N MET A 5 -19.71 35.13 26.69
CA MET A 5 -19.40 34.35 25.48
C MET A 5 -17.90 34.46 25.21
N THR A 6 -17.17 33.43 25.63
CA THR A 6 -15.77 33.17 25.28
C THR A 6 -15.74 32.61 23.84
N PRO A 7 -14.86 33.09 22.95
CA PRO A 7 -14.80 32.57 21.58
C PRO A 7 -14.17 31.17 21.59
N LEU A 8 -14.88 30.22 20.99
CA LEU A 8 -14.39 28.88 20.69
C LEU A 8 -13.28 29.02 19.64
N ILE A 9 -12.02 28.85 20.04
CA ILE A 9 -10.91 28.70 19.11
C ILE A 9 -11.06 27.31 18.49
N ALA A 10 -11.60 27.27 17.27
CA ALA A 10 -11.52 26.09 16.41
C ALA A 10 -10.07 25.94 15.95
N ALA A 11 -9.30 25.13 16.67
CA ALA A 11 -8.00 24.67 16.20
C ALA A 11 -8.23 23.74 15.00
N LEU A 12 -8.11 24.28 13.79
CA LEU A 12 -7.75 23.50 12.60
C LEU A 12 -6.35 22.92 12.85
N LEU A 13 -6.28 21.69 13.36
CA LEU A 13 -5.06 20.90 13.35
C LEU A 13 -5.15 19.92 12.17
N VAL A 14 -4.38 20.29 11.15
CA VAL A 14 -3.74 19.46 10.12
C VAL A 14 -4.03 17.96 10.28
N SER A 15 -4.82 17.40 9.37
CA SER A 15 -5.06 15.97 9.28
C SER A 15 -3.88 15.28 8.57
N PRO A 16 -3.11 14.40 9.21
CA PRO A 16 -2.25 13.42 8.52
C PRO A 16 -3.08 12.23 7.98
N ALA A 17 -4.32 12.48 7.53
CA ALA A 17 -5.33 11.44 7.31
C ALA A 17 -5.22 10.71 5.96
N LEU A 18 -4.05 10.69 5.33
CA LEU A 18 -3.83 9.88 4.12
C LEU A 18 -2.96 8.64 4.38
N GLY A 19 -2.21 8.61 5.49
CA GLY A 19 -1.49 7.40 5.95
C GLY A 19 -2.27 6.61 7.00
N ASP A 20 -2.84 7.32 7.98
CA ASP A 20 -3.53 6.69 9.14
C ASP A 20 -4.90 6.07 8.81
N ALA A 21 -5.52 6.44 7.68
CA ALA A 21 -6.89 5.99 7.36
C ALA A 21 -6.96 4.59 6.74
N LEU A 22 -5.83 4.00 6.31
CA LEU A 22 -5.78 2.64 5.76
C LEU A 22 -5.37 1.58 6.80
N GLN A 23 -4.85 2.00 7.96
CA GLN A 23 -4.38 1.12 9.03
C GLN A 23 -5.44 0.88 10.13
N ASP A 24 -6.72 1.12 9.84
CA ASP A 24 -7.82 0.97 10.79
C ASP A 24 -7.99 -0.49 11.23
N GLN A 25 -7.30 -0.85 12.32
CA GLN A 25 -7.48 -1.98 13.25
C GLN A 25 -7.66 -3.41 12.68
N ARG A 26 -7.54 -3.63 11.38
CA ARG A 26 -7.69 -4.96 10.76
C ARG A 26 -6.34 -5.66 10.67
N ALA A 27 -6.32 -6.94 11.06
CA ALA A 27 -5.20 -7.81 10.77
C ALA A 27 -4.89 -7.78 9.26
N PRO A 28 -3.61 -7.85 8.86
CA PRO A 28 -3.27 -7.92 7.44
C PRO A 28 -3.94 -9.12 6.79
N ASP A 29 -4.30 -8.97 5.52
CA ASP A 29 -4.89 -10.07 4.73
C ASP A 29 -3.84 -11.15 4.46
N TYR A 30 -2.56 -10.79 4.45
CA TYR A 30 -1.43 -11.72 4.40
C TYR A 30 -0.19 -11.13 5.11
N SER A 31 0.59 -11.99 5.77
CA SER A 31 1.91 -11.67 6.32
C SER A 31 2.89 -12.76 5.96
N GLY A 32 4.04 -12.39 5.38
CA GLY A 32 5.07 -13.33 4.96
C GLY A 32 5.87 -12.83 3.75
N PRO A 33 6.70 -13.72 3.17
CA PRO A 33 7.42 -13.44 1.94
C PRO A 33 6.45 -13.33 0.74
N MET A 34 6.65 -12.31 -0.09
CA MET A 34 5.87 -12.07 -1.29
C MET A 34 6.75 -11.54 -2.42
N LEU A 35 6.44 -11.95 -3.64
CA LEU A 35 7.03 -11.42 -4.87
C LEU A 35 6.15 -10.30 -5.42
N VAL A 36 6.74 -9.17 -5.76
CA VAL A 36 6.10 -8.04 -6.43
C VAL A 36 6.76 -7.79 -7.77
N ASP A 37 6.07 -8.14 -8.86
CA ASP A 37 6.59 -8.06 -10.23
C ASP A 37 5.81 -7.02 -11.05
N TYR A 38 6.51 -6.11 -11.73
CA TYR A 38 5.89 -5.15 -12.63
C TYR A 38 5.77 -5.70 -14.06
N ARG A 39 4.53 -5.86 -14.54
CA ARG A 39 4.23 -6.36 -15.88
C ARG A 39 3.76 -5.23 -16.80
N PRO A 40 4.62 -4.72 -17.71
CA PRO A 40 4.23 -3.67 -18.64
C PRO A 40 3.20 -4.17 -19.66
N VAL A 41 2.29 -3.28 -20.08
CA VAL A 41 1.39 -3.56 -21.20
C VAL A 41 2.02 -3.06 -22.49
N MET A 42 2.28 -3.98 -23.42
CA MET A 42 2.69 -3.66 -24.77
C MET A 42 1.46 -3.32 -25.62
N CYS A 43 1.46 -2.17 -26.28
CA CYS A 43 0.34 -1.72 -27.11
C CYS A 43 0.78 -1.43 -28.55
N VAL A 44 -0.15 -1.58 -29.50
CA VAL A 44 0.11 -1.34 -30.94
C VAL A 44 0.12 0.15 -31.27
N ARG A 45 -0.51 1.01 -30.44
CA ARG A 45 -0.54 2.46 -30.61
C ARG A 45 -0.36 3.17 -29.27
N ALA A 46 0.58 4.11 -29.24
CA ALA A 46 0.85 4.95 -28.07
C ALA A 46 -0.25 6.03 -27.86
N PRO A 47 -0.46 6.49 -26.61
CA PRO A 47 0.20 6.02 -25.38
C PRO A 47 -0.32 4.65 -24.93
N CYS A 48 0.59 3.78 -24.51
CA CYS A 48 0.19 2.51 -23.89
C CYS A 48 -0.44 2.77 -22.52
N PRO A 49 -1.43 1.96 -22.11
CA PRO A 49 -1.84 1.96 -20.72
C PRO A 49 -0.65 1.57 -19.83
N PRO A 50 -0.61 2.05 -18.57
CA PRO A 50 0.39 1.62 -17.62
C PRO A 50 0.29 0.11 -17.39
N GLY A 51 1.42 -0.51 -17.06
CA GLY A 51 1.46 -1.90 -16.61
C GLY A 51 0.72 -2.13 -15.30
N VAL A 52 0.78 -3.35 -14.81
CA VAL A 52 0.24 -3.75 -13.51
C VAL A 52 1.32 -4.44 -12.69
N TYR A 53 1.27 -4.25 -11.39
CA TYR A 53 2.03 -5.06 -10.44
C TYR A 53 1.25 -6.35 -10.18
N VAL A 54 1.96 -7.47 -10.19
CA VAL A 54 1.47 -8.76 -9.74
C VAL A 54 2.13 -9.05 -8.41
N ILE A 55 1.31 -9.27 -7.38
CA ILE A 55 1.79 -9.60 -6.03
C ILE A 55 1.41 -11.05 -5.74
N GLU A 56 2.41 -11.86 -5.45
CA GLU A 56 2.27 -13.29 -5.19
C GLU A 56 2.85 -13.61 -3.83
N GLY A 57 2.07 -14.25 -2.97
CA GLY A 57 2.57 -14.85 -1.73
C GLY A 57 1.91 -16.20 -1.51
N ASP A 58 2.24 -16.85 -0.41
CA ASP A 58 1.75 -18.22 -0.18
C ASP A 58 0.21 -18.27 -0.13
N GLY A 59 -0.38 -18.99 -1.08
CA GLY A 59 -1.83 -19.17 -1.20
C GLY A 59 -2.61 -17.99 -1.79
N PHE A 60 -1.97 -16.92 -2.27
CA PHE A 60 -2.68 -15.82 -2.92
C PHE A 60 -1.94 -15.19 -4.11
N THR A 61 -2.73 -14.59 -5.01
CA THR A 61 -2.23 -13.70 -6.05
C THR A 61 -3.19 -12.53 -6.17
N THR A 62 -2.66 -11.33 -6.31
CA THR A 62 -3.43 -10.13 -6.62
C THR A 62 -2.72 -9.26 -7.64
N ARG A 63 -3.41 -8.24 -8.13
CA ARG A 63 -2.89 -7.30 -9.13
C ARG A 63 -3.19 -5.88 -8.70
N ALA A 64 -2.27 -4.96 -8.95
CA ALA A 64 -2.44 -3.56 -8.59
C ALA A 64 -1.93 -2.62 -9.70
N ARG A 65 -2.53 -1.44 -9.84
CA ARG A 65 -1.98 -0.36 -10.69
C ARG A 65 -0.89 0.43 -9.97
N THR A 66 -1.02 0.53 -8.65
CA THR A 66 -0.08 1.23 -7.78
C THR A 66 0.24 0.36 -6.57
N VAL A 67 1.51 0.31 -6.18
CA VAL A 67 1.94 -0.30 -4.93
C VAL A 67 2.57 0.78 -4.06
N ILE A 68 2.18 0.83 -2.80
CA ILE A 68 2.80 1.66 -1.76
C ILE A 68 3.55 0.71 -0.85
N ILE A 69 4.86 0.93 -0.71
CA ILE A 69 5.75 0.15 0.14
C ILE A 69 6.24 1.05 1.27
N GLU A 70 5.96 0.62 2.50
CA GLU A 70 6.52 1.22 3.71
C GLU A 70 7.69 0.37 4.21
N ASP A 71 8.87 0.97 4.30
CA ASP A 71 10.07 0.35 4.85
C ASP A 71 10.71 1.26 5.90
N ALA A 72 10.77 0.80 7.16
CA ALA A 72 11.32 1.54 8.29
C ALA A 72 10.80 3.00 8.41
N GLY A 73 9.54 3.24 8.06
CA GLY A 73 8.89 4.56 8.07
C GLY A 73 9.12 5.41 6.81
N ALA A 74 9.91 4.95 5.84
CA ALA A 74 9.97 5.53 4.52
C ALA A 74 8.85 4.95 3.64
N ILE A 75 8.08 5.83 2.98
CA ILE A 75 6.97 5.43 2.11
C ILE A 75 7.36 5.68 0.67
N ASN A 76 7.39 4.61 -0.13
CA ASN A 76 7.68 4.65 -1.55
C ASN A 76 6.45 4.24 -2.36
N GLN A 77 6.05 5.07 -3.32
CA GLN A 77 4.91 4.79 -4.20
C GLN A 77 5.39 4.46 -5.61
N TYR A 78 4.93 3.32 -6.13
CA TYR A 78 5.28 2.82 -7.45
C TYR A 78 4.04 2.76 -8.35
N SER A 79 4.09 3.42 -9.49
CA SER A 79 3.04 3.37 -10.52
C SER A 79 3.67 3.34 -11.91
N GLY A 80 3.48 2.24 -12.64
CA GLY A 80 4.00 2.10 -13.99
C GLY A 80 5.52 2.00 -14.13
N GLN A 81 6.24 1.62 -13.07
CA GLN A 81 7.70 1.56 -13.03
C GLN A 81 8.19 0.26 -12.39
N TYR A 82 9.39 -0.19 -12.77
CA TYR A 82 10.01 -1.34 -12.12
C TYR A 82 10.40 -1.00 -10.67
N LEU A 83 10.27 -1.99 -9.79
CA LEU A 83 10.70 -1.88 -8.41
C LEU A 83 12.20 -2.14 -8.30
N GLU A 84 12.83 -1.53 -7.29
CA GLU A 84 14.22 -1.83 -6.94
C GLU A 84 14.35 -3.16 -6.19
N VAL A 85 13.27 -3.58 -5.52
CA VAL A 85 13.17 -4.81 -4.74
C VAL A 85 11.88 -5.54 -5.11
N GLU A 86 12.01 -6.77 -5.59
CA GLU A 86 10.88 -7.61 -6.00
C GLU A 86 10.50 -8.64 -4.93
N ASP A 87 11.46 -9.10 -4.12
CA ASP A 87 11.22 -10.04 -3.01
C ASP A 87 11.10 -9.28 -1.70
N ILE A 88 9.91 -9.32 -1.09
CA ILE A 88 9.56 -8.53 0.08
C ILE A 88 9.01 -9.46 1.15
N SER A 89 9.56 -9.41 2.37
CA SER A 89 8.90 -9.99 3.54
C SER A 89 8.10 -8.90 4.25
N GLY A 90 6.78 -9.06 4.34
CA GLY A 90 5.94 -7.99 4.83
C GLY A 90 4.49 -8.37 5.11
N SER A 91 3.69 -7.35 5.40
CA SER A 91 2.26 -7.45 5.60
C SER A 91 1.51 -6.64 4.55
N ILE A 92 0.39 -7.18 4.06
CA ILE A 92 -0.39 -6.58 2.98
C ILE A 92 -1.87 -6.51 3.37
N TRP A 93 -2.51 -5.41 3.00
CA TRP A 93 -3.94 -5.17 3.19
C TRP A 93 -4.57 -5.00 1.80
N LEU A 94 -5.36 -6.00 1.43
CA LEU A 94 -5.96 -6.15 0.12
C LEU A 94 -7.45 -5.76 0.15
N GLY A 95 -8.10 -5.90 1.31
CA GLY A 95 -9.56 -5.76 1.43
C GLY A 95 -10.28 -7.07 1.08
N ALA A 96 -11.52 -7.22 1.54
CA ALA A 96 -12.25 -8.50 1.55
C ALA A 96 -12.43 -9.15 0.16
N ASP A 97 -12.38 -8.35 -0.92
CA ASP A 97 -12.67 -8.82 -2.27
C ASP A 97 -11.44 -8.96 -3.16
N ALA A 98 -10.22 -8.73 -2.68
CA ALA A 98 -9.06 -8.51 -3.55
C ALA A 98 -8.24 -9.76 -3.90
N ILE A 99 -8.31 -10.80 -3.08
CA ILE A 99 -7.57 -12.06 -3.30
C ILE A 99 -8.23 -12.86 -4.41
N GLY A 100 -7.46 -13.25 -5.43
CA GLY A 100 -7.98 -14.05 -6.55
C GLY A 100 -8.84 -13.26 -7.55
N THR A 101 -8.86 -11.93 -7.47
CA THR A 101 -9.54 -11.11 -8.48
C THR A 101 -8.76 -11.05 -9.79
N PRO A 102 -9.45 -11.12 -10.93
CA PRO A 102 -8.81 -10.90 -12.23
C PRO A 102 -8.56 -9.41 -12.52
N LEU A 103 -9.28 -8.51 -11.83
CA LEU A 103 -9.18 -7.07 -12.04
C LEU A 103 -8.08 -6.48 -11.15
N PRO A 104 -7.24 -5.58 -11.67
CA PRO A 104 -6.26 -4.90 -10.85
C PRO A 104 -6.94 -3.94 -9.89
N LEU A 105 -6.50 -3.98 -8.62
CA LEU A 105 -6.79 -2.97 -7.62
C LEU A 105 -6.14 -1.65 -8.02
N ASP A 106 -6.71 -0.54 -7.57
CA ASP A 106 -6.13 0.78 -7.83
C ASP A 106 -4.84 0.98 -7.04
N VAL A 107 -4.85 0.60 -5.76
CA VAL A 107 -3.72 0.74 -4.84
C VAL A 107 -3.63 -0.49 -3.93
N VAL A 108 -2.42 -0.96 -3.71
CA VAL A 108 -2.08 -1.95 -2.68
C VAL A 108 -1.04 -1.37 -1.73
N TYR A 109 -1.20 -1.63 -0.44
CA TYR A 109 -0.26 -1.23 0.60
C TYR A 109 0.51 -2.43 1.16
N ILE A 110 1.83 -2.31 1.23
CA ILE A 110 2.75 -3.33 1.76
C ILE A 110 3.63 -2.68 2.83
N ALA A 111 3.60 -3.22 4.05
CA ALA A 111 4.52 -2.84 5.11
C ALA A 111 5.62 -3.91 5.24
N ILE A 112 6.89 -3.53 5.01
CA ILE A 112 8.02 -4.44 5.14
C ILE A 112 8.21 -4.81 6.60
N THR A 113 8.37 -6.11 6.86
CA THR A 113 8.77 -6.61 8.17
C THR A 113 10.29 -6.73 8.18
N PRO A 114 11.01 -5.95 9.00
CA PRO A 114 12.46 -6.07 9.07
C PRO A 114 12.85 -7.47 9.53
N GLU A 115 13.77 -8.11 8.79
CA GLU A 115 14.35 -9.37 9.22
C GLU A 115 15.05 -9.17 10.57
N PRO A 116 14.81 -10.03 11.58
CA PRO A 116 15.51 -9.91 12.85
C PRO A 116 17.02 -10.01 12.60
N ALA A 117 17.78 -9.07 13.16
CA ALA A 117 19.24 -9.09 13.03
C ALA A 117 19.79 -10.47 13.46
N PRO A 118 20.76 -11.03 12.72
CA PRO A 118 21.35 -12.31 13.08
C PRO A 118 21.90 -12.20 14.51
N THR A 119 21.48 -13.12 15.37
CA THR A 119 22.00 -13.18 16.74
C THR A 119 23.47 -13.63 16.66
N PRO A 120 24.41 -12.90 17.30
CA PRO A 120 25.84 -13.22 17.24
C PRO A 120 26.20 -14.54 17.91
#